data_AF-Q6BIR8-F1
#
_entry.id   AF-Q6BIR8-F1
#
_cell.length_a   1.000
_cell.length_b   1.000
_cell.length_c   1.000
_cell.angle_alpha   90.00
_cell.angle_beta   90.00
_cell.angle_gamma   90.00
#
_symmetry.space_group_name_H-M   'P 1'
#
loop_
_entity.id
_entity.type
_entity.pdbx_description
1 polymer ?
#
loop_
_entity_poly.entity_id
_entity_poly.type
_entity_poly.pdbx_seq_one_letter_code
_entity_poly.pdbx_strand_id
1 'polypeptide(L)'
;MIGIRSIGCRVLANRSFGVRLANQTFYRCKSNTDKSNKKTDKELTSNDANNDKVGNFKVKSTSSPASPAPMDPNSGVSHYLKKDNKPYIPKLKHERLSYEYPGLPNQDDFTKHTNEKKPKVVNRWSRYFPKIITAVVVLWGAYAIKVWVYSPEPGSDSQELLDPKEFHRFIIAHKEEIDDQHFLIELIPKFNHWQYSFYSNYESKSIWNGDKIWSVDVKQPDIMVVRAYTPLPLFFMKSEYTRSGDRKPLLKVIDNDADDYDKQGSMCLYVKKYDDGEVSRYISSKKIGDELELRGPNIEYKFPYHPLKQFHERPIFRDLPSKIEAENLVEKIKKVNNLPEFDNLTFYAAGTGITPILQVLLSRNPYRGFVDLHYSAQKPGELKPLERFLFFLEKLDRIKLHTHYDNIKNSRLSSKDVAKPESSGYISPLHLEEKEEKSHQLSPEEALKLRMQILNGDDKYQDQIINDDLRVHRYKNAIEQAIVTSKESKKPSSLSLVCGPDGYIDYVAGNKHAEVNEQGPIKGLLGEKDWDNSNTYKL
;
A
#
# COMPACT_ATOMS: atom_id res chain seq x y z
N MET A 1 -8.92 -39.89 30.20
CA MET A 1 -8.73 -38.83 31.20
C MET A 1 -8.11 -37.63 30.52
N ILE A 2 -8.89 -36.57 30.38
CA ILE A 2 -8.56 -35.33 29.66
C ILE A 2 -8.07 -34.33 30.71
N GLY A 3 -6.88 -33.74 30.49
CA GLY A 3 -6.25 -32.78 31.40
C GLY A 3 -6.02 -31.44 30.72
N ILE A 4 -6.89 -30.48 31.03
CA ILE A 4 -7.00 -29.10 30.54
C ILE A 4 -5.75 -28.26 30.83
N ARG A 5 -5.28 -27.48 29.84
CA ARG A 5 -4.46 -26.28 30.08
C ARG A 5 -5.03 -25.06 29.32
N SER A 6 -5.74 -24.24 30.10
CA SER A 6 -5.85 -22.78 30.10
C SER A 6 -5.33 -22.00 28.87
N ILE A 7 -6.26 -21.38 28.13
CA ILE A 7 -6.00 -20.28 27.19
C ILE A 7 -6.49 -18.99 27.86
N GLY A 8 -5.56 -18.08 28.14
CA GLY A 8 -5.82 -16.77 28.70
C GLY A 8 -6.42 -15.82 27.66
N CYS A 9 -7.64 -15.35 27.91
CA CYS A 9 -8.33 -14.33 27.14
C CYS A 9 -7.79 -12.95 27.54
N ARG A 10 -7.09 -12.25 26.64
CA ARG A 10 -6.71 -10.84 26.83
C ARG A 10 -7.74 -9.95 26.15
N VAL A 11 -8.46 -9.22 26.99
CA VAL A 11 -9.47 -8.20 26.68
C VAL A 11 -8.80 -7.00 26.00
N LEU A 12 -9.19 -6.69 24.76
CA LEU A 12 -8.90 -5.39 24.13
C LEU A 12 -10.07 -4.44 24.41
N ALA A 13 -9.76 -3.36 25.10
CA ALA A 13 -10.67 -2.29 25.46
C ALA A 13 -11.03 -1.45 24.23
N ASN A 14 -12.31 -1.45 23.84
CA ASN A 14 -12.85 -0.48 22.90
C ASN A 14 -13.06 0.86 23.60
N ARG A 15 -12.24 1.86 23.25
CA ARG A 15 -12.45 3.27 23.60
C ARG A 15 -13.63 3.82 22.79
N SER A 16 -14.66 4.25 23.49
CA SER A 16 -15.80 4.99 22.96
C SER A 16 -15.41 6.45 22.67
N PHE A 17 -15.38 6.82 21.40
CA PHE A 17 -15.40 8.23 20.99
C PHE A 17 -16.86 8.69 20.91
N GLY A 18 -17.27 9.52 21.88
CA GLY A 18 -18.56 10.18 21.89
C GLY A 18 -18.60 11.34 20.89
N VAL A 19 -19.47 11.23 19.88
CA VAL A 19 -19.82 12.35 19.02
C VAL A 19 -21.05 13.05 19.61
N ARG A 20 -20.83 14.25 20.16
CA ARG A 20 -21.89 15.21 20.52
C ARG A 20 -22.44 15.83 19.23
N LEU A 21 -23.71 15.59 18.93
CA LEU A 21 -24.46 16.37 17.93
C LEU A 21 -25.18 17.51 18.65
N ALA A 22 -24.84 18.73 18.25
CA ALA A 22 -25.41 19.97 18.72
C ALA A 22 -26.78 20.20 18.06
N ASN A 23 -27.81 20.43 18.88
CA ASN A 23 -29.09 20.98 18.43
C ASN A 23 -28.93 22.49 18.17
N GLN A 24 -29.07 22.91 16.92
CA GLN A 24 -29.32 24.32 16.58
C GLN A 24 -30.80 24.50 16.25
N THR A 25 -31.47 25.26 17.10
CA THR A 25 -32.81 25.80 16.91
C THR A 25 -32.75 26.96 15.92
N PHE A 26 -33.50 26.86 14.82
CA PHE A 26 -33.83 28.01 13.97
C PHE A 26 -35.33 28.26 14.03
N TYR A 27 -35.70 29.38 14.67
CA TYR A 27 -37.03 29.97 14.60
C TYR A 27 -37.23 30.57 13.21
N ARG A 28 -38.32 30.22 12.53
CA ARG A 28 -38.85 31.03 11.42
C ARG A 28 -40.38 30.99 11.40
N CYS A 29 -40.98 32.09 11.84
CA CYS A 29 -42.39 32.40 11.69
C CYS A 29 -42.79 32.42 10.21
N LYS A 30 -43.96 31.86 9.91
CA LYS A 30 -44.70 32.17 8.67
C LYS A 30 -46.11 32.64 9.03
N SER A 31 -46.39 33.83 8.52
CA SER A 31 -47.62 34.60 8.57
C SER A 31 -48.73 33.95 7.72
N ASN A 32 -49.92 33.83 8.30
CA ASN A 32 -51.15 33.62 7.57
C ASN A 32 -51.64 34.96 6.99
N THR A 33 -52.04 34.95 5.72
CA THR A 33 -52.80 36.03 5.09
C THR A 33 -53.95 35.44 4.30
N ASP A 34 -55.12 36.06 4.51
CA ASP A 34 -56.43 35.75 3.97
C ASP A 34 -56.58 36.02 2.46
N LYS A 35 -57.59 35.36 1.87
CA LYS A 35 -58.58 35.86 0.88
C LYS A 35 -59.57 34.71 0.59
N SER A 36 -60.83 34.78 1.07
CA SER A 36 -62.04 35.35 0.40
C SER A 36 -62.36 34.68 -0.95
N ASN A 37 -63.59 34.31 -1.35
CA ASN A 37 -64.93 34.74 -0.95
C ASN A 37 -66.03 33.94 -1.72
N LYS A 38 -67.30 34.14 -1.27
CA LYS A 38 -68.64 33.89 -1.90
C LYS A 38 -69.36 32.56 -1.57
N LYS A 39 -70.36 32.58 -0.67
CA LYS A 39 -71.80 33.03 -0.76
C LYS A 39 -72.65 32.00 -1.53
N THR A 40 -73.78 31.50 -1.02
CA THR A 40 -75.05 32.20 -0.66
C THR A 40 -75.91 31.28 0.25
N ASP A 41 -76.44 31.76 1.39
CA ASP A 41 -77.82 32.26 1.66
C ASP A 41 -78.90 31.16 1.52
N LYS A 42 -79.81 30.85 2.45
CA LYS A 42 -80.63 31.68 3.34
C LYS A 42 -81.33 30.79 4.38
N GLU A 43 -81.51 31.31 5.60
CA GLU A 43 -82.48 30.82 6.58
C GLU A 43 -83.93 31.07 6.11
N LEU A 44 -84.89 30.31 6.66
CA LEU A 44 -86.20 30.83 7.04
C LEU A 44 -86.87 29.91 8.07
N THR A 45 -87.13 30.50 9.22
CA THR A 45 -87.97 30.04 10.33
C THR A 45 -89.45 30.02 9.96
N SER A 46 -90.25 29.09 10.50
CA SER A 46 -91.48 29.39 11.27
C SER A 46 -92.34 28.15 11.54
N ASN A 47 -92.47 27.81 12.82
CA ASN A 47 -93.63 27.42 13.62
C ASN A 47 -94.97 26.94 13.01
N ASP A 48 -95.50 25.92 13.72
CA ASP A 48 -96.87 25.71 14.22
C ASP A 48 -97.90 24.82 13.49
N ALA A 49 -98.23 23.74 14.22
CA ALA A 49 -99.55 23.26 14.66
C ALA A 49 -100.47 22.39 13.76
N ASN A 50 -100.88 21.26 14.38
CA ASN A 50 -102.16 20.53 14.32
C ASN A 50 -102.63 19.90 12.99
N ASN A 51 -102.77 18.56 12.95
CA ASN A 51 -104.06 17.85 13.01
C ASN A 51 -103.97 16.36 12.62
N ASP A 52 -104.80 15.56 13.27
CA ASP A 52 -105.12 14.16 13.01
C ASP A 52 -105.49 13.83 11.55
N LYS A 53 -105.15 12.61 11.09
CA LYS A 53 -106.05 11.72 10.31
C LYS A 53 -105.50 10.29 10.12
N VAL A 54 -106.38 9.34 10.40
CA VAL A 54 -106.28 7.88 10.27
C VAL A 54 -106.53 7.44 8.80
N GLY A 55 -105.88 6.36 8.34
CA GLY A 55 -106.41 5.51 7.25
C GLY A 55 -105.41 4.61 6.47
N ASN A 56 -105.49 3.28 6.72
CA ASN A 56 -105.36 2.12 5.79
C ASN A 56 -104.07 1.94 4.92
N PHE A 57 -103.48 0.75 4.63
CA PHE A 57 -103.77 -0.69 4.80
C PHE A 57 -102.52 -1.52 4.38
N LYS A 58 -102.22 -2.66 5.03
CA LYS A 58 -101.95 -4.00 4.41
C LYS A 58 -101.39 -5.00 5.44
N VAL A 59 -102.19 -6.02 5.75
CA VAL A 59 -101.80 -7.20 6.54
C VAL A 59 -101.31 -8.31 5.61
N LYS A 60 -100.11 -8.84 5.84
CA LYS A 60 -99.62 -10.09 5.24
C LYS A 60 -99.95 -11.25 6.19
N SER A 61 -100.57 -12.32 5.70
CA SER A 61 -100.84 -13.52 6.49
C SER A 61 -99.55 -14.30 6.72
N THR A 62 -98.99 -14.19 7.92
CA THR A 62 -97.96 -15.09 8.43
C THR A 62 -98.64 -16.24 9.18
N SER A 63 -98.61 -17.46 8.66
CA SER A 63 -98.91 -18.64 9.49
C SER A 63 -97.73 -18.91 10.42
N SER A 64 -98.01 -19.23 11.69
CA SER A 64 -97.01 -19.34 12.75
C SER A 64 -96.25 -20.68 12.72
N PRO A 65 -95.04 -20.76 13.33
CA PRO A 65 -94.14 -21.92 13.29
C PRO A 65 -94.64 -23.18 14.03
N ALA A 66 -95.80 -23.10 14.71
CA ALA A 66 -96.41 -24.22 15.44
C ALA A 66 -97.48 -24.96 14.62
N SER A 67 -97.62 -24.64 13.33
CA SER A 67 -98.50 -25.36 12.42
C SER A 67 -97.85 -26.69 12.03
N PRO A 68 -98.56 -27.84 12.03
CA PRO A 68 -98.03 -29.07 11.45
C PRO A 68 -97.64 -28.84 9.99
N ALA A 69 -96.52 -29.43 9.55
CA ALA A 69 -96.06 -29.30 8.17
C ALA A 69 -97.17 -29.76 7.20
N PRO A 70 -97.44 -29.01 6.11
CA PRO A 70 -98.48 -29.40 5.18
C PRO A 70 -98.14 -30.75 4.55
N MET A 71 -99.11 -31.67 4.53
CA MET A 71 -98.94 -32.94 3.82
C MET A 71 -98.82 -32.68 2.31
N ASP A 72 -97.91 -33.41 1.67
CA ASP A 72 -97.73 -33.40 0.22
C ASP A 72 -99.03 -33.88 -0.46
N PRO A 73 -99.70 -33.05 -1.28
CA PRO A 73 -101.03 -33.34 -1.82
C PRO A 73 -101.05 -34.57 -2.76
N ASN A 74 -99.89 -35.07 -3.19
CA ASN A 74 -99.80 -36.21 -4.12
C ASN A 74 -99.46 -37.56 -3.45
N SER A 75 -99.28 -37.63 -2.13
CA SER A 75 -99.00 -38.89 -1.41
C SER A 75 -100.09 -39.20 -0.39
N GLY A 76 -101.15 -39.89 -0.82
CA GLY A 76 -102.23 -40.33 0.06
C GLY A 76 -101.79 -41.36 1.11
N VAL A 77 -102.46 -41.35 2.26
CA VAL A 77 -102.22 -42.21 3.45
C VAL A 77 -102.15 -43.72 3.12
N SER A 78 -102.76 -44.14 2.00
CA SER A 78 -102.72 -45.52 1.49
C SER A 78 -101.32 -46.03 1.13
N HIS A 79 -100.36 -45.14 0.81
CA HIS A 79 -98.99 -45.54 0.45
C HIS A 79 -98.21 -46.09 1.67
N TYR A 80 -98.50 -45.57 2.87
CA TYR A 80 -97.81 -45.95 4.11
C TYR A 80 -98.45 -47.14 4.83
N LEU A 81 -99.65 -47.55 4.41
CA LEU A 81 -100.38 -48.69 4.96
C LEU A 81 -100.10 -50.03 4.25
N LYS A 82 -99.31 -50.04 3.16
CA LYS A 82 -98.88 -51.28 2.53
C LYS A 82 -97.76 -51.93 3.35
N LYS A 83 -98.08 -53.04 3.99
CA LYS A 83 -97.12 -53.88 4.71
C LYS A 83 -96.24 -54.61 3.70
N ASP A 84 -94.99 -54.16 3.55
CA ASP A 84 -94.01 -54.80 2.67
C ASP A 84 -93.65 -56.20 3.21
N ASN A 85 -94.22 -57.25 2.62
CA ASN A 85 -93.95 -58.66 2.97
C ASN A 85 -92.66 -59.19 2.32
N LYS A 86 -91.57 -58.44 2.37
CA LYS A 86 -90.28 -58.91 1.85
C LYS A 86 -89.60 -59.79 2.92
N PRO A 87 -89.19 -61.03 2.59
CA PRO A 87 -88.53 -61.90 3.56
C PRO A 87 -87.19 -61.28 4.01
N TYR A 88 -86.96 -61.27 5.32
CA TYR A 88 -85.73 -60.72 5.90
C TYR A 88 -84.55 -61.61 5.55
N ILE A 89 -83.60 -61.07 4.77
CA ILE A 89 -82.34 -61.73 4.46
C ILE A 89 -81.29 -61.14 5.42
N PRO A 90 -80.73 -61.93 6.37
CA PRO A 90 -79.76 -61.41 7.32
C PRO A 90 -78.48 -60.99 6.60
N LYS A 91 -78.08 -59.73 6.79
CA LYS A 91 -76.79 -59.25 6.30
C LYS A 91 -75.67 -59.80 7.21
N LEU A 92 -74.68 -60.44 6.62
CA LEU A 92 -73.58 -61.14 7.33
C LEU A 92 -72.57 -60.20 8.00
N LYS A 93 -72.66 -58.88 7.80
CA LYS A 93 -71.78 -57.89 8.41
C LYS A 93 -72.60 -56.76 9.01
N HIS A 94 -72.41 -56.53 10.30
CA HIS A 94 -73.07 -55.44 11.03
C HIS A 94 -72.35 -54.13 10.74
N GLU A 95 -73.02 -53.23 10.02
CA GLU A 95 -72.51 -51.88 9.75
C GLU A 95 -72.93 -50.98 10.92
N ARG A 96 -71.96 -50.51 11.70
CA ARG A 96 -72.22 -49.61 12.84
C ARG A 96 -72.69 -48.27 12.28
N LEU A 97 -73.99 -47.98 12.39
CA LEU A 97 -74.50 -46.65 12.10
C LEU A 97 -74.09 -45.71 13.24
N SER A 98 -72.99 -44.98 13.05
CA SER A 98 -72.70 -43.81 13.89
C SER A 98 -73.69 -42.72 13.52
N TYR A 99 -74.58 -42.41 14.46
CA TYR A 99 -75.48 -41.26 14.32
C TYR A 99 -74.64 -39.98 14.41
N GLU A 100 -74.18 -39.47 13.27
CA GLU A 100 -73.66 -38.11 13.21
C GLU A 100 -74.85 -37.16 13.27
N TYR A 101 -74.83 -36.25 14.25
CA TYR A 101 -75.81 -35.17 14.29
C TYR A 101 -75.70 -34.35 13.00
N PRO A 102 -76.82 -34.01 12.33
CA PRO A 102 -76.76 -33.08 11.22
C PRO A 102 -76.10 -31.78 11.70
N GLY A 103 -75.18 -31.25 10.90
CA GLY A 103 -74.48 -30.00 11.21
C GLY A 103 -75.45 -28.85 11.48
N LEU A 104 -74.97 -27.79 12.15
CA LEU A 104 -75.78 -26.60 12.36
C LEU A 104 -76.32 -26.08 11.01
N PRO A 105 -77.53 -25.49 10.96
CA PRO A 105 -78.30 -25.27 9.73
C PRO A 105 -77.64 -24.36 8.66
N ASN A 106 -76.45 -23.81 8.92
CA ASN A 106 -75.68 -22.97 7.99
C ASN A 106 -74.22 -23.46 7.76
N GLN A 107 -73.90 -24.73 8.02
CA GLN A 107 -72.61 -25.33 7.63
C GLN A 107 -72.78 -26.29 6.46
N ASP A 108 -72.32 -25.86 5.29
CA ASP A 108 -72.23 -26.61 4.05
C ASP A 108 -70.92 -27.44 4.01
N ASP A 109 -70.98 -28.67 3.49
CA ASP A 109 -69.88 -29.66 3.54
C ASP A 109 -68.55 -29.16 2.92
N PHE A 110 -68.61 -28.15 2.05
CA PHE A 110 -67.44 -27.47 1.50
C PHE A 110 -66.68 -26.60 2.52
N THR A 111 -67.35 -26.06 3.54
CA THR A 111 -66.72 -25.19 4.55
C THR A 111 -66.04 -25.98 5.68
N LYS A 112 -66.44 -27.24 5.90
CA LYS A 112 -65.86 -28.15 6.89
C LYS A 112 -64.36 -28.44 6.64
N HIS A 113 -63.94 -28.42 5.38
CA HIS A 113 -62.57 -28.73 4.98
C HIS A 113 -61.72 -27.52 4.55
N THR A 114 -62.31 -26.33 4.39
CA THR A 114 -61.63 -25.24 3.68
C THR A 114 -61.00 -24.16 4.56
N ASN A 115 -61.31 -24.00 5.84
CA ASN A 115 -60.58 -23.01 6.66
C ASN A 115 -60.52 -23.32 8.17
N GLU A 116 -59.70 -24.28 8.57
CA GLU A 116 -59.01 -24.19 9.87
C GLU A 116 -57.66 -23.46 9.69
N LYS A 117 -57.68 -22.19 9.26
CA LYS A 117 -56.49 -21.36 9.39
C LYS A 117 -56.38 -20.95 10.86
N LYS A 118 -55.65 -21.75 11.65
CA LYS A 118 -55.25 -21.39 13.01
C LYS A 118 -54.80 -19.91 13.04
N PRO A 119 -55.27 -19.09 13.98
CA PRO A 119 -54.91 -17.67 14.01
C PRO A 119 -53.39 -17.54 14.02
N LYS A 120 -52.83 -16.79 13.07
CA LYS A 120 -51.37 -16.61 12.96
C LYS A 120 -50.87 -15.99 14.28
N VAL A 121 -50.14 -16.77 15.06
CA VAL A 121 -49.57 -16.30 16.33
C VAL A 121 -48.45 -15.30 15.99
N VAL A 122 -48.74 -14.01 16.16
CA VAL A 122 -47.82 -12.92 15.81
C VAL A 122 -46.69 -12.89 16.84
N ASN A 123 -45.62 -13.64 16.58
CA ASN A 123 -44.43 -13.63 17.43
C ASN A 123 -43.77 -12.24 17.38
N ARG A 124 -43.13 -11.77 18.46
CA ARG A 124 -42.49 -10.44 18.53
C ARG A 124 -41.50 -10.21 17.38
N TRP A 125 -40.85 -11.27 16.92
CA TRP A 125 -39.95 -11.28 15.78
C TRP A 125 -40.60 -11.01 14.42
N SER A 126 -41.87 -11.40 14.23
CA SER A 126 -42.59 -11.18 12.96
C SER A 126 -42.79 -9.69 12.62
N ARG A 127 -42.71 -8.81 13.63
CA ARG A 127 -42.78 -7.35 13.47
C ARG A 127 -41.45 -6.71 13.04
N TYR A 128 -40.32 -7.30 13.44
CA TYR A 128 -38.99 -6.77 13.17
C TYR A 128 -38.33 -7.42 11.94
N PHE A 129 -38.70 -8.66 11.62
CA PHE A 129 -38.21 -9.40 10.46
C PHE A 129 -38.29 -8.63 9.13
N PRO A 130 -39.44 -8.02 8.74
CA PRO A 130 -39.49 -7.23 7.52
C PRO A 130 -38.57 -6.00 7.56
N LYS A 131 -38.40 -5.36 8.73
CA LYS A 131 -37.51 -4.20 8.90
C LYS A 131 -36.03 -4.58 8.75
N ILE A 132 -35.64 -5.73 9.28
CA ILE A 132 -34.29 -6.28 9.15
C ILE A 132 -34.00 -6.62 7.69
N ILE A 133 -34.94 -7.28 7.00
CA ILE A 133 -34.80 -7.59 5.57
C ILE A 133 -34.65 -6.31 4.75
N THR A 134 -35.50 -5.30 5.00
CA THR A 134 -35.36 -4.02 4.29
C THR A 134 -34.01 -3.37 4.54
N ALA A 135 -33.49 -3.42 5.78
CA ALA A 135 -32.17 -2.89 6.09
C ALA A 135 -31.04 -3.65 5.38
N VAL A 136 -31.14 -4.98 5.30
CA VAL A 136 -30.18 -5.82 4.57
C VAL A 136 -30.22 -5.53 3.07
N VAL A 137 -31.42 -5.40 2.48
CA VAL A 137 -31.56 -5.06 1.05
C VAL A 137 -31.02 -3.67 0.74
N VAL A 138 -31.26 -2.69 1.63
CA VAL A 138 -30.69 -1.33 1.48
C VAL A 138 -29.16 -1.36 1.60
N LEU A 139 -28.62 -2.07 2.59
CA LEU A 139 -27.17 -2.23 2.75
C LEU A 139 -26.53 -2.95 1.57
N TRP A 140 -27.17 -4.02 1.08
CA TRP A 140 -26.71 -4.76 -0.09
C TRP A 140 -26.79 -3.91 -1.36
N GLY A 141 -27.87 -3.15 -1.55
CA GLY A 141 -28.00 -2.20 -2.65
C GLY A 141 -26.93 -1.10 -2.61
N ALA A 142 -26.65 -0.54 -1.43
CA ALA A 142 -25.58 0.43 -1.25
C ALA A 142 -24.19 -0.17 -1.53
N TYR A 143 -23.93 -1.41 -1.09
CA TYR A 143 -22.69 -2.12 -1.39
C TYR A 143 -22.56 -2.44 -2.89
N ALA A 144 -23.64 -2.90 -3.53
CA ALA A 144 -23.66 -3.16 -4.96
C ALA A 144 -23.38 -1.89 -5.77
N ILE A 145 -24.00 -0.75 -5.41
CA ILE A 145 -23.69 0.55 -6.03
C ILE A 145 -22.22 0.90 -5.81
N LYS A 146 -21.68 0.73 -4.60
CA LYS A 146 -20.27 1.00 -4.33
C LYS A 146 -19.35 0.19 -5.24
N VAL A 147 -19.57 -1.12 -5.36
CA VAL A 147 -18.70 -2.03 -6.12
C VAL A 147 -18.84 -1.85 -7.64
N TRP A 148 -20.05 -1.60 -8.13
CA TRP A 148 -20.31 -1.57 -9.58
C TRP A 148 -20.23 -0.17 -10.21
N VAL A 149 -20.47 0.90 -9.45
CA VAL A 149 -20.42 2.29 -9.96
C VAL A 149 -19.06 2.94 -9.70
N TYR A 150 -18.45 2.67 -8.55
CA TYR A 150 -17.12 3.18 -8.23
C TYR A 150 -16.10 2.08 -8.49
N SER A 151 -15.59 2.02 -9.73
CA SER A 151 -14.42 1.19 -10.01
C SER A 151 -13.25 1.68 -9.15
N PRO A 152 -12.56 0.78 -8.43
CA PRO A 152 -11.33 1.16 -7.73
C PRO A 152 -10.36 1.81 -8.71
N GLU A 153 -9.66 2.84 -8.27
CA GLU A 153 -8.61 3.44 -9.08
C GLU A 153 -7.54 2.38 -9.38
N PRO A 154 -6.96 2.37 -10.60
CA PRO A 154 -5.90 1.43 -10.92
C PRO A 154 -4.74 1.58 -9.93
N GLY A 155 -4.33 0.47 -9.31
CA GLY A 155 -3.30 0.44 -8.28
C GLY A 155 -3.77 0.74 -6.85
N SER A 156 -5.08 0.90 -6.58
CA SER A 156 -5.56 1.05 -5.19
C SER A 156 -5.43 -0.23 -4.38
N ASP A 157 -5.50 -1.39 -5.03
CA ASP A 157 -5.53 -2.69 -4.36
C ASP A 157 -4.13 -3.31 -4.25
N SER A 158 -3.09 -2.62 -4.74
CA SER A 158 -1.73 -3.14 -4.73
C SER A 158 -1.18 -3.25 -3.31
N GLN A 159 -0.52 -4.37 -3.04
CA GLN A 159 0.12 -4.67 -1.75
C GLN A 159 1.60 -4.28 -1.72
N GLU A 160 2.15 -3.87 -2.86
CA GLU A 160 3.55 -3.46 -3.02
C GLU A 160 3.63 -1.96 -3.29
N LEU A 161 4.69 -1.31 -2.78
CA LEU A 161 4.87 0.14 -2.95
C LEU A 161 5.18 0.50 -4.41
N LEU A 162 5.98 -0.33 -5.08
CA LEU A 162 6.41 -0.18 -6.46
C LEU A 162 6.36 -1.56 -7.14
N ASP A 163 5.89 -1.62 -8.39
CA ASP A 163 5.96 -2.80 -9.26
C ASP A 163 6.72 -2.46 -10.56
N PRO A 164 7.68 -3.28 -11.04
CA PRO A 164 8.38 -3.06 -12.31
C PRO A 164 7.47 -3.11 -13.55
N LYS A 165 6.27 -3.70 -13.45
CA LYS A 165 5.34 -3.85 -14.58
C LYS A 165 4.22 -2.82 -14.55
N GLU A 166 3.75 -2.46 -13.37
CA GLU A 166 2.60 -1.59 -13.18
C GLU A 166 2.98 -0.18 -12.70
N PHE A 167 2.23 0.83 -13.13
CA PHE A 167 2.42 2.20 -12.67
C PHE A 167 1.56 2.47 -11.44
N HIS A 168 2.18 2.93 -10.36
CA HIS A 168 1.54 3.37 -9.14
C HIS A 168 1.50 4.90 -9.06
N ARG A 169 0.45 5.43 -8.43
CA ARG A 169 0.24 6.87 -8.30
C ARG A 169 0.85 7.40 -7.01
N PHE A 170 1.66 8.45 -7.16
CA PHE A 170 2.29 9.20 -6.10
C PHE A 170 1.83 10.65 -6.15
N ILE A 171 1.70 11.28 -4.98
CA ILE A 171 1.32 12.69 -4.85
C ILE A 171 2.58 13.49 -4.51
N ILE A 172 2.73 14.64 -5.15
CA ILE A 172 3.79 15.60 -4.82
C ILE A 172 3.45 16.28 -3.50
N ALA A 173 4.17 15.93 -2.44
CA ALA A 173 3.92 16.44 -1.10
C ALA A 173 4.69 17.74 -0.79
N HIS A 174 5.86 17.92 -1.40
CA HIS A 174 6.66 19.13 -1.31
C HIS A 174 7.53 19.28 -2.55
N LYS A 175 7.86 20.53 -2.87
CA LYS A 175 8.75 20.87 -3.98
C LYS A 175 9.63 22.02 -3.52
N GLU A 176 10.94 21.76 -3.46
CA GLU A 176 11.96 22.75 -3.14
C GLU A 176 12.73 23.10 -4.42
N GLU A 177 12.81 24.39 -4.72
CA GLU A 177 13.60 24.92 -5.83
C GLU A 177 14.99 25.28 -5.29
N ILE A 178 16.02 24.60 -5.79
CA ILE A 178 17.42 24.80 -5.38
C ILE A 178 18.01 25.95 -6.20
N ASP A 179 17.69 25.96 -7.48
CA ASP A 179 18.18 26.85 -8.52
C ASP A 179 17.17 26.83 -9.68
N ASP A 180 17.33 27.71 -10.68
CA ASP A 180 16.39 27.85 -11.80
C ASP A 180 16.16 26.54 -12.59
N GLN A 181 17.15 25.64 -12.54
CA GLN A 181 17.12 24.34 -13.23
C GLN A 181 17.01 23.15 -12.29
N HIS A 182 17.20 23.29 -10.98
CA HIS A 182 17.33 22.15 -10.06
C HIS A 182 16.20 22.13 -9.03
N PHE A 183 15.51 20.99 -8.96
CA PHE A 183 14.33 20.80 -8.12
C PHE A 183 14.50 19.55 -7.25
N LEU A 184 14.08 19.64 -6.00
CA LEU A 184 13.97 18.50 -5.09
C LEU A 184 12.48 18.29 -4.77
N ILE A 185 11.97 17.10 -5.10
CA ILE A 185 10.53 16.82 -5.10
C ILE A 185 10.25 15.65 -4.18
N GLU A 186 9.45 15.88 -3.15
CA GLU A 186 8.98 14.86 -2.21
C GLU A 186 7.71 14.19 -2.76
N LEU A 187 7.75 12.87 -2.86
CA LEU A 187 6.67 12.03 -3.34
C LEU A 187 6.17 11.13 -2.22
N ILE A 188 4.85 11.05 -2.07
CA ILE A 188 4.18 10.18 -1.11
C ILE A 188 3.20 9.29 -1.89
N PRO A 189 3.11 7.98 -1.62
CA PRO A 189 2.15 7.11 -2.29
C PRO A 189 0.72 7.60 -2.02
N LYS A 190 -0.13 7.58 -3.05
CA LYS A 190 -1.55 7.95 -2.90
C LYS A 190 -2.30 6.99 -1.99
N PHE A 191 -1.90 5.71 -2.00
CA PHE A 191 -2.53 4.63 -1.25
C PHE A 191 -1.54 4.01 -0.26
N ASN A 192 -1.99 3.72 0.96
CA ASN A 192 -1.15 3.16 2.03
C ASN A 192 -1.30 1.64 2.21
N HIS A 193 -1.99 0.96 1.28
CA HIS A 193 -2.28 -0.48 1.37
C HIS A 193 -1.02 -1.35 1.31
N TRP A 194 0.05 -0.85 0.70
CA TRP A 194 1.31 -1.57 0.60
C TRP A 194 2.01 -1.78 1.96
N GLN A 195 1.76 -0.92 2.97
CA GLN A 195 2.42 -1.01 4.28
C GLN A 195 2.18 -2.36 4.98
N TYR A 196 1.02 -2.97 4.75
CA TYR A 196 0.66 -4.26 5.35
C TYR A 196 1.63 -5.39 4.99
N SER A 197 2.18 -5.40 3.77
CA SER A 197 3.07 -6.46 3.29
C SER A 197 4.49 -6.38 3.88
N PHE A 198 4.84 -5.21 4.42
CA PHE A 198 6.15 -4.89 4.98
C PHE A 198 6.28 -5.24 6.47
N TYR A 199 5.18 -5.27 7.24
CA TYR A 199 5.26 -5.53 8.70
C TYR A 199 5.86 -6.89 9.08
N SER A 200 5.63 -7.95 8.29
CA SER A 200 6.07 -9.30 8.65
C SER A 200 7.53 -9.60 8.33
N ASN A 201 8.10 -8.94 7.32
CA ASN A 201 9.44 -9.21 6.78
C ASN A 201 10.10 -7.90 6.34
N TYR A 202 10.10 -6.90 7.22
CA TYR A 202 10.51 -5.54 6.88
C TYR A 202 11.98 -5.44 6.42
N GLU A 203 12.88 -6.13 7.13
CA GLU A 203 14.32 -6.07 6.86
C GLU A 203 14.70 -6.62 5.48
N SER A 204 14.07 -7.71 5.05
CA SER A 204 14.35 -8.33 3.74
C SER A 204 13.61 -7.67 2.59
N LYS A 205 12.47 -7.01 2.86
CA LYS A 205 11.64 -6.37 1.83
C LYS A 205 11.92 -4.88 1.65
N SER A 206 12.63 -4.22 2.57
CA SER A 206 12.93 -2.79 2.46
C SER A 206 13.64 -2.49 1.14
N ILE A 207 13.12 -1.49 0.43
CA ILE A 207 13.69 -0.98 -0.81
C ILE A 207 15.03 -0.24 -0.58
N TRP A 208 15.28 0.21 0.65
CA TRP A 208 16.46 0.98 1.05
C TRP A 208 17.55 0.11 1.68
N ASN A 209 17.89 -1.01 1.05
CA ASN A 209 18.82 -2.00 1.59
C ASN A 209 20.31 -1.67 1.36
N GLY A 210 20.65 -0.73 0.46
CA GLY A 210 22.03 -0.33 0.17
C GLY A 210 22.87 -1.33 -0.64
N ASP A 211 22.37 -2.55 -0.88
CA ASP A 211 23.06 -3.59 -1.66
C ASP A 211 22.94 -3.41 -3.17
N LYS A 212 22.01 -2.56 -3.61
CA LYS A 212 21.74 -2.31 -5.02
C LYS A 212 21.37 -0.85 -5.22
N ILE A 213 21.71 -0.34 -6.39
CA ILE A 213 21.25 0.92 -6.93
C ILE A 213 20.03 0.61 -7.78
N TRP A 214 18.98 1.39 -7.60
CA TRP A 214 17.73 1.22 -8.33
C TRP A 214 17.06 2.55 -8.64
N SER A 215 16.33 2.59 -9.75
CA SER A 215 15.59 3.75 -10.21
C SER A 215 14.10 3.47 -10.37
N VAL A 216 13.34 4.55 -10.48
CA VAL A 216 11.92 4.55 -10.82
C VAL A 216 11.71 5.23 -12.15
N ASP A 217 10.82 4.64 -12.92
CA ASP A 217 10.35 5.14 -14.18
C ASP A 217 9.20 6.12 -13.94
N VAL A 218 9.42 7.40 -14.20
CA VAL A 218 8.38 8.43 -14.16
C VAL A 218 7.76 8.56 -15.54
N LYS A 219 6.43 8.41 -15.60
CA LYS A 219 5.66 8.52 -16.86
C LYS A 219 5.06 9.91 -17.03
N GLN A 220 5.18 10.43 -18.24
CA GLN A 220 4.37 11.54 -18.74
C GLN A 220 3.16 10.98 -19.51
N PRO A 221 1.93 11.12 -18.98
CA PRO A 221 0.76 10.44 -19.53
C PRO A 221 0.35 10.96 -20.91
N ASP A 222 0.54 12.24 -21.21
CA ASP A 222 0.04 12.86 -22.45
C ASP A 222 0.75 12.36 -23.71
N ILE A 223 2.06 12.08 -23.60
CA ILE A 223 2.91 11.61 -24.70
C ILE A 223 3.41 10.18 -24.49
N MET A 224 3.03 9.54 -23.38
CA MET A 224 3.42 8.17 -23.01
C MET A 224 4.94 7.94 -22.98
N VAL A 225 5.72 8.98 -22.65
CA VAL A 225 7.18 8.90 -22.51
C VAL A 225 7.54 8.64 -21.05
N VAL A 226 8.58 7.84 -20.83
CA VAL A 226 9.05 7.43 -19.51
C VAL A 226 10.54 7.77 -19.36
N ARG A 227 10.95 8.20 -18.17
CA ARG A 227 12.37 8.40 -17.82
C ARG A 227 12.68 7.84 -16.44
N ALA A 228 13.86 7.26 -16.31
CA ALA A 228 14.36 6.73 -15.04
C ALA A 228 14.91 7.86 -14.17
N TYR A 229 14.58 7.83 -12.89
CA TYR A 229 15.10 8.70 -11.83
C TYR A 229 15.47 7.87 -10.62
N THR A 230 16.60 8.15 -9.98
CA THR A 230 17.01 7.46 -8.76
C THR A 230 16.40 8.15 -7.54
N PRO A 231 15.47 7.51 -6.81
CA PRO A 231 14.88 8.13 -5.64
C PRO A 231 15.85 8.11 -4.44
N LEU A 232 15.75 9.13 -3.61
CA LEU A 232 16.53 9.31 -2.39
C LEU A 232 15.68 8.99 -1.16
N PRO A 233 16.24 8.35 -0.11
CA PRO A 233 15.58 8.10 1.16
C PRO A 233 15.54 9.37 2.03
N LEU A 234 14.99 10.45 1.47
CA LEU A 234 14.86 11.75 2.11
C LEU A 234 13.39 12.17 2.18
N PHE A 235 13.06 13.00 3.15
CA PHE A 235 11.73 13.60 3.28
C PHE A 235 11.84 15.01 3.86
N PHE A 236 10.78 15.82 3.72
CA PHE A 236 10.73 17.16 4.27
C PHE A 236 9.95 17.20 5.59
N MET A 237 10.66 17.50 6.67
CA MET A 237 10.03 17.66 7.98
C MET A 237 9.25 18.98 8.03
N LYS A 238 7.94 18.85 8.15
CA LYS A 238 6.98 19.97 8.24
C LYS A 238 6.51 20.13 9.69
N SER A 239 6.88 21.24 10.31
CA SER A 239 6.31 21.78 11.56
C SER A 239 5.11 22.71 11.32
N GLU A 240 4.44 23.15 12.38
CA GLU A 240 3.37 24.15 12.30
C GLU A 240 3.86 25.47 11.70
N TYR A 241 5.02 25.97 12.14
CA TYR A 241 5.63 27.20 11.62
C TYR A 241 5.95 27.13 10.12
N THR A 242 6.38 25.97 9.63
CA THR A 242 6.59 25.75 8.19
C THR A 242 5.29 25.72 7.40
N ARG A 243 4.18 25.31 8.02
CA ARG A 243 2.87 25.33 7.38
C ARG A 243 2.28 26.75 7.35
N SER A 244 2.62 27.57 8.33
CA SER A 244 2.33 29.02 8.33
C SER A 244 3.19 29.82 7.35
N GLY A 245 4.29 29.22 6.85
CA GLY A 245 5.23 29.89 5.93
C GLY A 245 6.35 30.67 6.63
N ASP A 246 6.41 30.66 7.96
CA ASP A 246 7.41 31.41 8.74
C ASP A 246 8.83 30.84 8.59
N ARG A 247 8.93 29.53 8.33
CA ARG A 247 10.19 28.81 8.19
C ARG A 247 10.16 27.87 6.99
N LYS A 248 11.32 27.60 6.41
CA LYS A 248 11.48 26.57 5.36
C LYS A 248 11.51 25.17 5.99
N PRO A 249 10.92 24.15 5.33
CA PRO A 249 10.97 22.78 5.85
C PRO A 249 12.39 22.26 5.85
N LEU A 250 12.68 21.38 6.79
CA LEU A 250 14.01 20.79 6.95
C LEU A 250 14.04 19.45 6.21
N LEU A 251 14.94 19.33 5.24
CA LEU A 251 15.24 18.05 4.61
C LEU A 251 15.86 17.10 5.63
N LYS A 252 15.40 15.85 5.69
CA LYS A 252 15.87 14.82 6.62
C LYS A 252 16.00 13.47 5.93
N VAL A 253 16.88 12.62 6.48
CA VAL A 253 17.00 11.23 6.06
C VAL A 253 15.92 10.40 6.75
N ILE A 254 15.34 9.45 6.02
CA ILE A 254 14.35 8.53 6.57
C ILE A 254 14.99 7.68 7.66
N ASP A 255 14.63 7.97 8.91
CA ASP A 255 15.00 7.20 10.10
C ASP A 255 13.78 6.40 10.60
N ASN A 256 13.99 5.11 10.89
CA ASN A 256 12.94 4.24 11.45
C ASN A 256 12.89 4.29 12.98
N ASP A 257 13.19 5.45 13.56
CA ASP A 257 13.17 5.61 15.02
C ASP A 257 11.71 5.62 15.58
N ALA A 258 10.68 5.48 14.74
CA ALA A 258 9.25 5.44 15.09
C ALA A 258 8.48 4.31 14.36
N ASP A 259 7.26 3.97 14.82
CA ASP A 259 6.35 2.95 14.24
C ASP A 259 5.96 3.17 12.76
N ASP A 260 6.37 4.29 12.17
CA ASP A 260 6.19 4.65 10.77
C ASP A 260 7.35 4.14 9.90
N TYR A 261 7.29 2.87 9.49
CA TYR A 261 8.23 2.26 8.56
C TYR A 261 8.37 3.08 7.26
N ASP A 262 9.60 3.44 6.89
CA ASP A 262 9.96 4.21 5.69
C ASP A 262 9.13 5.49 5.48
N LYS A 263 8.65 6.11 6.58
CA LYS A 263 7.77 7.30 6.54
C LYS A 263 6.63 7.18 5.52
N GLN A 264 5.92 6.07 5.57
CA GLN A 264 4.82 5.80 4.65
C GLN A 264 5.26 5.84 3.18
N GLY A 265 6.46 5.33 2.88
CA GLY A 265 6.93 5.14 1.51
C GLY A 265 7.28 6.46 0.83
N SER A 266 7.54 7.50 1.62
CA SER A 266 8.00 8.79 1.12
C SER A 266 9.38 8.64 0.46
N MET A 267 9.58 9.35 -0.64
CA MET A 267 10.86 9.40 -1.33
C MET A 267 11.07 10.75 -2.00
N CYS A 268 12.32 11.18 -2.16
CA CYS A 268 12.65 12.43 -2.84
C CYS A 268 13.30 12.16 -4.20
N LEU A 269 12.88 12.89 -5.23
CA LEU A 269 13.55 12.93 -6.52
C LEU A 269 14.33 14.23 -6.67
N TYR A 270 15.60 14.13 -7.07
CA TYR A 270 16.38 15.29 -7.50
C TYR A 270 16.33 15.39 -9.03
N VAL A 271 15.70 16.45 -9.52
CA VAL A 271 15.36 16.62 -10.93
C VAL A 271 16.01 17.89 -11.46
N LYS A 272 16.79 17.74 -12.54
CA LYS A 272 17.26 18.86 -13.34
C LYS A 272 16.33 19.06 -14.53
N LYS A 273 15.82 20.28 -14.68
CA LYS A 273 15.01 20.72 -15.82
C LYS A 273 15.91 20.96 -17.01
N TYR A 274 15.65 20.25 -18.09
CA TYR A 274 16.30 20.44 -19.38
C TYR A 274 15.35 21.14 -20.34
N ASP A 275 15.86 22.06 -21.14
CA ASP A 275 15.05 22.82 -22.11
C ASP A 275 14.48 21.94 -23.21
N ASP A 276 15.11 20.80 -23.53
CA ASP A 276 14.62 19.81 -24.50
C ASP A 276 14.04 18.54 -23.80
N GLY A 277 14.00 18.52 -22.47
CA GLY A 277 13.61 17.33 -21.71
C GLY A 277 12.12 17.30 -21.37
N GLU A 278 11.31 16.58 -22.15
CA GLU A 278 9.85 16.50 -21.95
C GLU A 278 9.44 16.09 -20.53
N VAL A 279 9.92 14.93 -20.05
CA VAL A 279 9.56 14.45 -18.70
C VAL A 279 10.10 15.35 -17.60
N SER A 280 11.30 15.93 -17.77
CA SER A 280 11.86 16.87 -16.80
C SER A 280 11.00 18.13 -16.68
N ARG A 281 10.53 18.66 -17.82
CA ARG A 281 9.63 19.81 -17.87
C ARG A 281 8.26 19.47 -17.30
N TYR A 282 7.74 18.28 -17.59
CA TYR A 282 6.50 17.76 -17.02
C TYR A 282 6.56 17.76 -15.49
N ILE A 283 7.56 17.10 -14.90
CA ILE A 283 7.74 17.03 -13.45
C ILE A 283 7.93 18.43 -12.85
N SER A 284 8.77 19.27 -13.47
CA SER A 284 9.00 20.64 -13.01
C SER A 284 7.77 21.55 -13.15
N SER A 285 6.81 21.24 -14.03
CA SER A 285 5.57 22.04 -14.17
C SER A 285 4.52 21.70 -13.12
N LYS A 286 4.60 20.51 -12.52
CA LYS A 286 3.65 20.05 -11.50
C LYS A 286 3.77 20.86 -10.20
N LYS A 287 2.62 21.00 -9.55
CA LYS A 287 2.42 21.69 -8.28
C LYS A 287 2.26 20.68 -7.15
N ILE A 288 2.35 21.19 -5.93
CA ILE A 288 2.08 20.42 -4.72
C ILE A 288 0.63 19.93 -4.76
N GLY A 289 0.42 18.64 -4.52
CA GLY A 289 -0.87 17.97 -4.60
C GLY A 289 -1.15 17.28 -5.94
N ASP A 290 -0.35 17.56 -6.98
CA ASP A 290 -0.49 16.86 -8.25
C ASP A 290 0.00 15.41 -8.16
N GLU A 291 -0.52 14.58 -9.07
CA GLU A 291 -0.19 13.16 -9.16
C GLU A 291 0.91 12.89 -10.20
N LEU A 292 1.77 11.92 -9.89
CA LEU A 292 2.80 11.33 -10.76
C LEU A 292 2.65 9.81 -10.79
N GLU A 293 2.83 9.22 -11.96
CA GLU A 293 2.82 7.77 -12.16
C GLU A 293 4.26 7.25 -12.15
N LEU A 294 4.57 6.36 -11.20
CA LEU A 294 5.88 5.73 -11.03
C LEU A 294 5.80 4.22 -11.23
N ARG A 295 6.82 3.64 -11.85
CA ARG A 295 7.03 2.19 -11.98
C ARG A 295 8.44 1.82 -11.52
N GLY A 296 8.63 0.63 -10.95
CA GLY A 296 9.95 0.18 -10.47
C GLY A 296 9.82 -0.83 -9.34
N PRO A 297 10.88 -1.16 -8.60
CA PRO A 297 12.24 -0.66 -8.74
C PRO A 297 12.95 -1.32 -9.94
N ASN A 298 13.56 -0.52 -10.81
CA ASN A 298 14.46 -0.99 -11.84
C ASN A 298 15.87 -1.09 -11.26
N ILE A 299 16.45 -2.28 -11.21
CA ILE A 299 17.80 -2.47 -10.65
C ILE A 299 18.83 -2.07 -11.70
N GLU A 300 19.59 -1.02 -11.44
CA GLU A 300 20.63 -0.52 -12.36
C GLU A 300 21.96 -1.21 -12.10
N TYR A 301 22.29 -1.39 -10.81
CA TYR A 301 23.54 -2.02 -10.40
C TYR A 301 23.36 -2.76 -9.07
N LYS A 302 23.95 -3.94 -8.97
CA LYS A 302 23.99 -4.75 -7.75
C LYS A 302 25.44 -4.90 -7.31
N PHE A 303 25.73 -4.53 -6.06
CA PHE A 303 27.08 -4.67 -5.54
C PHE A 303 27.49 -6.15 -5.45
N PRO A 304 28.79 -6.46 -5.65
CA PRO A 304 29.29 -7.82 -5.47
C PRO A 304 29.05 -8.30 -4.04
N TYR A 305 28.77 -9.60 -3.91
CA TYR A 305 28.55 -10.20 -2.61
C TYR A 305 29.85 -10.24 -1.81
N HIS A 306 29.78 -9.89 -0.52
CA HIS A 306 30.89 -9.96 0.41
C HIS A 306 30.49 -10.74 1.67
N PRO A 307 31.31 -11.67 2.18
CA PRO A 307 30.95 -12.56 3.29
C PRO A 307 30.69 -11.80 4.62
N LEU A 308 31.35 -10.66 4.84
CA LEU A 308 31.10 -9.77 5.98
C LEU A 308 29.62 -9.36 6.14
N LYS A 309 28.83 -9.41 5.05
CA LYS A 309 27.41 -9.06 5.07
C LYS A 309 26.60 -9.88 6.06
N GLN A 310 26.95 -11.15 6.29
CA GLN A 310 26.22 -12.04 7.21
C GLN A 310 26.42 -11.66 8.67
N PHE A 311 27.53 -11.02 9.01
CA PHE A 311 27.95 -10.78 10.39
C PHE A 311 27.82 -9.32 10.82
N HIS A 312 27.76 -8.39 9.86
CA HIS A 312 27.82 -6.97 10.16
C HIS A 312 26.98 -6.12 9.19
N GLU A 313 26.18 -5.23 9.78
CA GLU A 313 25.45 -4.17 9.09
C GLU A 313 25.99 -2.81 9.54
N ARG A 314 26.21 -1.92 8.57
CA ARG A 314 26.72 -0.59 8.87
C ARG A 314 25.61 0.27 9.49
N PRO A 315 25.86 1.01 10.58
CA PRO A 315 24.84 1.86 11.18
C PRO A 315 24.36 2.92 10.19
N ILE A 316 23.04 3.05 10.10
CA ILE A 316 22.34 3.99 9.23
C ILE A 316 22.85 5.42 9.44
N PHE A 317 22.94 6.18 8.36
CA PHE A 317 23.24 7.59 8.45
C PHE A 317 22.04 8.36 9.03
N ARG A 318 22.29 9.16 10.06
CA ARG A 318 21.28 10.03 10.69
C ARG A 318 21.59 11.49 10.39
N ASP A 319 20.60 12.37 10.54
CA ASP A 319 20.72 13.82 10.29
C ASP A 319 21.85 14.50 11.07
N LEU A 320 22.25 13.96 12.22
CA LEU A 320 23.32 14.49 13.05
C LEU A 320 24.41 13.44 13.21
N PRO A 321 25.68 13.78 12.94
CA PRO A 321 26.79 12.82 13.04
C PRO A 321 27.00 12.31 14.46
N SER A 322 26.58 13.08 15.49
CA SER A 322 26.66 12.66 16.90
C SER A 322 25.65 11.59 17.30
N LYS A 323 24.57 11.40 16.52
CA LYS A 323 23.55 10.37 16.77
C LYS A 323 23.88 9.02 16.13
N ILE A 324 24.97 8.96 15.36
CA ILE A 324 25.35 7.76 14.62
C ILE A 324 26.24 6.91 15.52
N GLU A 325 25.86 5.65 15.63
CA GLU A 325 26.57 4.64 16.41
C GLU A 325 27.89 4.28 15.75
N ALA A 326 28.90 3.96 16.55
CA ALA A 326 30.18 3.50 16.05
C ALA A 326 30.12 2.04 15.59
N GLU A 327 30.91 1.71 14.57
CA GLU A 327 31.08 0.35 14.05
C GLU A 327 32.05 -0.43 14.94
N ASN A 328 31.63 -0.67 16.19
CA ASN A 328 32.40 -1.43 17.15
C ASN A 328 32.46 -2.91 16.78
N LEU A 329 33.54 -3.60 17.16
CA LEU A 329 33.74 -5.05 16.98
C LEU A 329 33.94 -5.54 15.53
N VAL A 330 33.86 -4.69 14.51
CA VAL A 330 34.08 -5.09 13.11
C VAL A 330 35.45 -5.77 12.90
N GLU A 331 36.50 -5.20 13.49
CA GLU A 331 37.84 -5.82 13.43
C GLU A 331 37.90 -7.18 14.12
N LYS A 332 37.16 -7.36 15.23
CA LYS A 332 37.08 -8.65 15.94
C LYS A 332 36.40 -9.67 15.02
N ILE A 333 35.26 -9.32 14.44
CA ILE A 333 34.49 -10.17 13.53
C ILE A 333 35.36 -10.59 12.34
N LYS A 334 36.08 -9.63 11.71
CA LYS A 334 36.99 -9.92 10.60
C LYS A 334 38.10 -10.89 10.99
N LYS A 335 38.76 -10.67 12.14
CA LYS A 335 39.86 -11.52 12.61
C LYS A 335 39.42 -12.93 13.01
N VAL A 336 38.29 -13.03 13.71
CA VAL A 336 37.75 -14.33 14.18
C VAL A 336 37.31 -15.19 13.00
N ASN A 337 36.62 -14.61 12.03
CA ASN A 337 36.06 -15.34 10.88
C ASN A 337 37.02 -15.39 9.68
N ASN A 338 38.26 -14.89 9.83
CA ASN A 338 39.27 -14.76 8.78
C ASN A 338 38.71 -14.13 7.49
N LEU A 339 37.98 -13.02 7.63
CA LEU A 339 37.29 -12.35 6.52
C LEU A 339 38.18 -11.26 5.90
N PRO A 340 38.16 -11.12 4.57
CA PRO A 340 38.86 -10.03 3.89
C PRO A 340 38.27 -8.65 4.23
N GLU A 341 39.06 -7.62 3.92
CA GLU A 341 38.58 -6.25 3.96
C GLU A 341 37.57 -5.98 2.85
N PHE A 342 36.63 -5.11 3.16
CA PHE A 342 35.60 -4.71 2.21
C PHE A 342 36.21 -3.75 1.17
N ASP A 343 35.76 -3.87 -0.06
CA ASP A 343 36.24 -3.10 -1.20
C ASP A 343 35.96 -1.60 -1.08
N ASN A 344 36.91 -0.78 -1.53
CA ASN A 344 36.72 0.66 -1.64
C ASN A 344 36.16 1.02 -3.03
N LEU A 345 35.32 2.05 -3.09
CA LEU A 345 34.60 2.45 -4.29
C LEU A 345 35.02 3.86 -4.72
N THR A 346 35.34 4.06 -6.00
CA THR A 346 35.41 5.41 -6.59
C THR A 346 34.13 5.69 -7.37
N PHE A 347 33.44 6.77 -7.05
CA PHE A 347 32.23 7.17 -7.75
C PHE A 347 32.44 8.49 -8.50
N TYR A 348 32.24 8.49 -9.81
CA TYR A 348 32.30 9.67 -10.65
C TYR A 348 30.87 10.12 -10.97
N ALA A 349 30.46 11.22 -10.35
CA ALA A 349 29.14 11.83 -10.50
C ALA A 349 29.24 13.12 -11.31
N ALA A 350 28.22 13.40 -12.13
CA ALA A 350 28.01 14.74 -12.68
C ALA A 350 26.54 15.17 -12.61
N GLY A 351 26.29 16.41 -12.14
CA GLY A 351 24.95 16.98 -11.99
C GLY A 351 24.02 16.09 -11.16
N THR A 352 22.86 15.70 -11.72
CA THR A 352 21.91 14.80 -11.03
C THR A 352 22.43 13.37 -10.86
N GLY A 353 23.51 12.98 -11.55
CA GLY A 353 24.14 11.66 -11.42
C GLY A 353 24.76 11.37 -10.05
N ILE A 354 24.67 12.29 -9.08
CA ILE A 354 25.04 12.05 -7.68
C ILE A 354 23.97 11.25 -6.92
N THR A 355 22.74 11.18 -7.41
CA THR A 355 21.64 10.51 -6.71
C THR A 355 21.87 9.02 -6.43
N PRO A 356 22.48 8.21 -7.33
CA PRO A 356 22.71 6.79 -7.06
C PRO A 356 23.62 6.54 -5.87
N ILE A 357 24.70 7.31 -5.73
CA ILE A 357 25.61 7.12 -4.60
C ILE A 357 25.00 7.63 -3.30
N LEU A 358 24.23 8.72 -3.34
CA LEU A 358 23.50 9.20 -2.17
C LEU A 358 22.40 8.21 -1.73
N GLN A 359 21.72 7.56 -2.67
CA GLN A 359 20.76 6.49 -2.37
C GLN A 359 21.43 5.38 -1.55
N VAL A 360 22.63 4.95 -1.93
CA VAL A 360 23.38 3.90 -1.22
C VAL A 360 23.89 4.39 0.14
N LEU A 361 24.48 5.58 0.19
CA LEU A 361 25.07 6.13 1.42
C LEU A 361 24.05 6.49 2.51
N LEU A 362 22.83 6.86 2.10
CA LEU A 362 21.72 7.22 2.98
C LEU A 362 20.74 6.06 3.21
N SER A 363 21.04 4.88 2.67
CA SER A 363 20.23 3.67 2.88
C SER A 363 20.37 3.12 4.31
N ARG A 364 19.57 2.11 4.64
CA ARG A 364 19.61 1.47 5.97
C ARG A 364 20.93 0.79 6.27
N ASN A 365 21.54 0.19 5.25
CA ASN A 365 22.83 -0.48 5.33
C ASN A 365 23.77 0.17 4.30
N PRO A 366 24.36 1.33 4.65
CA PRO A 366 25.22 2.05 3.74
C PRO A 366 26.43 1.21 3.30
N TYR A 367 27.01 1.58 2.17
CA TYR A 367 28.22 0.93 1.66
C TYR A 367 29.29 0.84 2.76
N ARG A 368 29.83 -0.37 2.97
CA ARG A 368 30.73 -0.68 4.10
C ARG A 368 32.15 -0.17 3.89
N GLY A 369 32.60 -0.12 2.63
CA GLY A 369 33.92 0.38 2.26
C GLY A 369 33.99 1.90 2.30
N PHE A 370 35.18 2.40 1.98
CA PHE A 370 35.40 3.83 1.77
C PHE A 370 34.99 4.25 0.36
N VAL A 371 34.28 5.38 0.25
CA VAL A 371 33.86 5.91 -1.05
C VAL A 371 34.64 7.18 -1.39
N ASP A 372 35.39 7.14 -2.48
CA ASP A 372 36.00 8.33 -3.06
C ASP A 372 35.06 8.93 -4.12
N LEU A 373 34.50 10.10 -3.83
CA LEU A 373 33.42 10.70 -4.63
C LEU A 373 33.94 11.91 -5.41
N HIS A 374 34.01 11.78 -6.73
CA HIS A 374 34.30 12.88 -7.65
C HIS A 374 32.99 13.45 -8.18
N TYR A 375 32.66 14.68 -7.80
CA TYR A 375 31.47 15.38 -8.26
C TYR A 375 31.83 16.50 -9.22
N SER A 376 31.31 16.42 -10.44
CA SER A 376 31.48 17.44 -11.48
C SER A 376 30.19 18.24 -11.70
N ALA A 377 30.29 19.56 -11.74
CA ALA A 377 29.16 20.47 -11.95
C ALA A 377 29.56 21.71 -12.76
N GLN A 378 28.56 22.41 -13.31
CA GLN A 378 28.83 23.64 -14.08
C GLN A 378 29.18 24.78 -13.13
N LYS A 379 28.37 24.96 -12.08
CA LYS A 379 28.52 26.02 -11.09
C LYS A 379 28.51 25.50 -9.65
N PRO A 380 29.20 26.18 -8.72
CA PRO A 380 29.06 25.88 -7.30
C PRO A 380 27.64 26.16 -6.82
N GLY A 381 27.13 25.31 -5.92
CA GLY A 381 25.81 25.46 -5.30
C GLY A 381 24.67 24.68 -5.94
N GLU A 382 24.92 23.84 -6.96
CA GLU A 382 23.92 22.90 -7.51
C GLU A 382 23.43 21.88 -6.45
N LEU A 383 24.25 21.63 -5.42
CA LEU A 383 24.01 20.62 -4.37
C LEU A 383 23.50 21.20 -3.03
N LYS A 384 23.18 22.49 -2.93
CA LYS A 384 22.96 23.20 -1.65
C LYS A 384 22.23 22.42 -0.54
N PRO A 385 21.05 21.79 -0.74
CA PRO A 385 20.38 21.05 0.34
C PRO A 385 21.11 19.74 0.72
N LEU A 386 21.83 19.15 -0.24
CA LEU A 386 22.55 17.87 -0.12
C LEU A 386 23.99 18.03 0.38
N GLU A 387 24.61 19.20 0.21
CA GLU A 387 25.96 19.53 0.69
C GLU A 387 26.12 19.25 2.18
N ARG A 388 25.07 19.51 2.98
CA ARG A 388 25.06 19.19 4.40
C ARG A 388 25.28 17.71 4.68
N PHE A 389 24.62 16.83 3.91
CA PHE A 389 24.75 15.38 4.09
C PHE A 389 26.13 14.90 3.66
N LEU A 390 26.64 15.40 2.52
CA LEU A 390 27.99 15.10 2.06
C LEU A 390 29.05 15.53 3.08
N PHE A 391 28.92 16.73 3.64
CA PHE A 391 29.80 17.24 4.69
C PHE A 391 29.78 16.33 5.93
N PHE A 392 28.60 15.89 6.38
CA PHE A 392 28.52 14.97 7.52
C PHE A 392 29.10 13.59 7.20
N LEU A 393 28.88 13.05 6.01
CA LEU A 393 29.48 11.80 5.58
C LEU A 393 31.02 11.87 5.53
N GLU A 394 31.58 13.01 5.12
CA GLU A 394 33.02 13.27 5.13
C GLU A 394 33.55 13.34 6.58
N LYS A 395 32.83 14.01 7.50
CA LYS A 395 33.20 14.06 8.92
C LYS A 395 33.10 12.71 9.64
N LEU A 396 32.29 11.79 9.12
CA LEU A 396 32.21 10.40 9.59
C LEU A 396 33.27 9.51 8.94
N ASP A 397 34.17 10.07 8.13
CA ASP A 397 35.22 9.36 7.43
C ASP A 397 34.72 8.26 6.47
N ARG A 398 33.45 8.35 6.04
CA ARG A 398 32.80 7.40 5.12
C ARG A 398 33.11 7.71 3.66
N ILE A 399 33.19 9.00 3.35
CA ILE A 399 33.45 9.49 2.00
C ILE A 399 34.59 10.50 1.99
N LYS A 400 35.21 10.68 0.83
CA LYS A 400 36.00 11.87 0.50
C LYS A 400 35.39 12.53 -0.73
N LEU A 401 35.12 13.82 -0.63
CA LEU A 401 34.46 14.58 -1.69
C LEU A 401 35.49 15.40 -2.46
N HIS A 402 35.65 15.11 -3.73
CA HIS A 402 36.39 15.91 -4.70
C HIS A 402 35.38 16.66 -5.58
N THR A 403 35.38 17.99 -5.52
CA THR A 403 34.48 18.82 -6.35
C THR A 403 35.22 19.43 -7.53
N HIS A 404 34.61 19.32 -8.70
CA HIS A 404 35.13 19.78 -9.97
C HIS A 404 34.10 20.72 -10.61
N TYR A 405 34.47 21.99 -10.80
CA TYR A 405 33.58 23.00 -11.38
C TYR A 405 34.12 23.54 -12.70
N ASP A 406 33.28 23.55 -13.74
CA ASP A 406 33.68 24.04 -15.06
C ASP A 406 34.01 25.54 -15.06
N ASN A 407 33.30 26.32 -14.23
CA ASN A 407 33.54 27.76 -14.09
C ASN A 407 34.89 28.10 -13.41
N ILE A 408 35.53 27.13 -12.74
CA ILE A 408 36.78 27.36 -12.00
C ILE A 408 37.95 26.75 -12.79
N LYS A 409 38.89 27.61 -13.20
CA LYS A 409 40.10 27.17 -13.91
C LYS A 409 40.89 26.15 -13.06
N ASN A 410 41.36 25.08 -13.69
CA ASN A 410 42.09 23.95 -13.06
C ASN A 410 41.29 23.09 -12.07
N SER A 411 39.96 23.27 -11.97
CA SER A 411 39.11 22.41 -11.14
C SER A 411 38.56 21.20 -11.90
N ARG A 412 38.69 21.15 -13.23
CA ARG A 412 38.14 20.07 -14.06
C ARG A 412 38.83 18.72 -13.77
N LEU A 413 38.05 17.65 -13.76
CA LEU A 413 38.53 16.28 -13.57
C LEU A 413 39.59 15.91 -14.63
N SER A 414 40.72 15.42 -14.15
CA SER A 414 41.88 15.08 -14.98
C SER A 414 42.44 13.68 -14.63
N SER A 415 43.35 13.17 -15.45
CA SER A 415 44.03 11.90 -15.19
C SER A 415 44.90 11.90 -13.93
N LYS A 416 45.13 13.06 -13.28
CA LYS A 416 45.84 13.14 -11.99
C LYS A 416 44.96 12.74 -10.82
N ASP A 417 43.65 12.95 -10.96
CA ASP A 417 42.66 12.69 -9.92
C ASP A 417 42.25 11.21 -9.89
N VAL A 418 42.52 10.49 -10.98
CA VAL A 418 42.21 9.06 -11.13
C VAL A 418 43.38 8.20 -10.63
N ALA A 419 43.12 7.46 -9.55
CA ALA A 419 44.02 6.44 -9.03
C ALA A 419 43.97 5.14 -9.85
N LYS A 420 45.00 4.30 -9.71
CA LYS A 420 45.01 2.94 -10.29
C LYS A 420 44.11 2.01 -9.46
N PRO A 421 43.42 1.05 -10.10
CA PRO A 421 42.54 0.13 -9.39
C PRO A 421 43.34 -0.84 -8.51
N GLU A 422 42.78 -1.20 -7.36
CA GLU A 422 43.25 -2.33 -6.53
C GLU A 422 42.50 -3.62 -6.89
N SER A 423 43.11 -4.77 -6.63
CA SER A 423 42.40 -6.05 -6.69
C SER A 423 41.33 -6.11 -5.60
N SER A 424 40.15 -6.61 -5.93
CA SER A 424 39.06 -6.83 -4.96
C SER A 424 39.49 -7.77 -3.83
N GLY A 425 39.13 -7.43 -2.60
CA GLY A 425 39.45 -8.23 -1.41
C GLY A 425 38.74 -9.60 -1.38
N TYR A 426 37.59 -9.70 -2.05
CA TYR A 426 36.83 -10.93 -2.19
C TYR A 426 36.17 -11.00 -3.57
N ILE A 427 36.30 -12.14 -4.24
CA ILE A 427 35.58 -12.43 -5.48
C ILE A 427 34.68 -13.62 -5.21
N SER A 428 33.38 -13.47 -5.50
CA SER A 428 32.46 -14.59 -5.36
C SER A 428 32.74 -15.66 -6.42
N PRO A 429 32.54 -16.94 -6.10
CA PRO A 429 32.72 -18.01 -7.08
C PRO A 429 31.85 -17.81 -8.34
N LEU A 430 30.63 -17.29 -8.18
CA LEU A 430 29.75 -16.94 -9.29
C LEU A 430 30.37 -15.86 -10.22
N HIS A 431 31.05 -14.87 -9.65
CA HIS A 431 31.69 -13.83 -10.45
C HIS A 431 32.96 -14.35 -11.15
N LEU A 432 33.65 -15.32 -10.57
CA LEU A 432 34.75 -16.03 -11.24
C LEU A 432 34.24 -16.80 -12.45
N GLU A 433 33.14 -17.55 -12.32
CA GLU A 433 32.49 -18.23 -13.46
C GLU A 433 32.14 -17.23 -14.56
N GLU A 434 31.43 -16.14 -14.25
CA GLU A 434 31.07 -15.12 -15.26
C GLU A 434 32.29 -14.51 -15.96
N LYS A 435 33.39 -14.31 -15.22
CA LYS A 435 34.62 -13.74 -15.75
C LYS A 435 35.34 -14.74 -16.68
N GLU A 436 35.40 -16.00 -16.27
CA GLU A 436 36.10 -17.06 -17.00
C GLU A 436 35.29 -17.61 -18.19
N GLU A 437 33.95 -17.57 -18.10
CA GLU A 437 33.05 -17.82 -19.22
C GLU A 437 33.20 -16.74 -20.30
N LYS A 438 33.25 -15.46 -19.91
CA LYS A 438 33.52 -14.34 -20.83
C LYS A 438 34.93 -14.39 -21.44
N SER A 439 35.90 -14.99 -20.75
CA SER A 439 37.26 -15.18 -21.28
C SER A 439 37.45 -16.50 -22.04
N HIS A 440 36.42 -17.37 -22.13
CA HIS A 440 36.46 -18.71 -22.74
C HIS A 440 37.59 -19.62 -22.23
N GLN A 441 37.91 -19.56 -20.93
CA GLN A 441 39.11 -20.24 -20.38
C GLN A 441 38.83 -21.51 -19.57
N LEU A 442 37.59 -21.81 -19.20
CA LEU A 442 37.27 -22.95 -18.32
C LEU A 442 37.04 -24.26 -19.09
N SER A 443 37.62 -25.35 -18.58
CA SER A 443 37.23 -26.69 -18.99
C SER A 443 35.85 -27.08 -18.40
N PRO A 444 35.07 -27.94 -19.08
CA PRO A 444 33.74 -28.35 -18.60
C PRO A 444 33.74 -29.00 -17.21
N GLU A 445 34.83 -29.65 -16.82
CA GLU A 445 34.99 -30.30 -15.51
C GLU A 445 35.26 -29.27 -14.39
N GLU A 446 36.05 -28.24 -14.66
CA GLU A 446 36.34 -27.17 -13.71
C GLU A 446 35.10 -26.31 -13.45
N ALA A 447 34.34 -25.97 -14.50
CA ALA A 447 33.07 -25.27 -14.38
C ALA A 447 32.04 -26.08 -13.56
N LEU A 448 31.99 -27.41 -13.76
CA LEU A 448 31.12 -28.27 -12.96
C LEU A 448 31.54 -28.29 -11.48
N LYS A 449 32.84 -28.37 -11.20
CA LYS A 449 33.37 -28.36 -9.83
C LYS A 449 33.05 -27.04 -9.11
N LEU A 450 33.22 -25.91 -9.80
CA LEU A 450 32.94 -24.58 -9.28
C LEU A 450 31.43 -24.41 -9.01
N ARG A 451 30.58 -24.87 -9.94
CA ARG A 451 29.13 -24.91 -9.77
C ARG A 451 28.69 -25.80 -8.61
N MET A 452 29.35 -26.94 -8.41
CA MET A 452 29.10 -27.82 -7.26
C MET A 452 29.54 -27.18 -5.94
N GLN A 453 30.59 -26.35 -5.92
CA GLN A 453 30.96 -25.55 -4.74
C GLN A 453 29.92 -24.46 -4.43
N ILE A 454 29.35 -23.83 -5.47
CA ILE A 454 28.26 -22.85 -5.32
C ILE A 454 26.99 -23.52 -4.78
N LEU A 455 26.62 -24.69 -5.33
CA LEU A 455 25.41 -25.44 -4.95
C LEU A 455 25.49 -26.08 -3.57
N ASN A 456 26.66 -26.61 -3.21
CA ASN A 456 26.93 -27.10 -1.86
C ASN A 456 27.15 -25.95 -0.87
N GLY A 457 26.82 -24.71 -1.28
CA GLY A 457 27.14 -23.41 -0.70
C GLY A 457 27.61 -23.57 0.72
N ASP A 458 28.90 -23.31 0.96
CA ASP A 458 29.58 -23.59 2.21
C ASP A 458 28.78 -23.12 3.44
N ASP A 459 27.84 -23.96 3.88
CA ASP A 459 27.13 -23.95 5.15
C ASP A 459 28.09 -24.43 6.26
N LYS A 460 29.39 -24.26 6.03
CA LYS A 460 30.48 -24.39 6.99
C LYS A 460 30.82 -23.03 7.61
N TYR A 461 29.81 -22.25 7.96
CA TYR A 461 29.94 -21.28 9.04
C TYR A 461 29.16 -21.81 10.24
N GLN A 462 29.60 -22.98 10.74
CA GLN A 462 29.28 -23.37 12.10
C GLN A 462 30.04 -22.45 13.06
N ASP A 463 29.28 -21.86 13.99
CA ASP A 463 29.69 -21.13 15.17
C ASP A 463 31.12 -21.44 15.64
N GLN A 464 32.11 -20.69 15.14
CA GLN A 464 33.42 -20.63 15.77
C GLN A 464 33.37 -19.60 16.90
N ILE A 465 32.98 -20.16 18.05
CA ILE A 465 33.22 -19.72 19.43
C ILE A 465 34.09 -18.46 19.54
N ILE A 466 33.48 -17.42 20.10
CA ILE A 466 34.10 -16.17 20.52
C ILE A 466 35.22 -16.50 21.52
N ASN A 467 36.48 -16.41 21.08
CA ASN A 467 37.58 -16.15 22.01
C ASN A 467 37.42 -14.71 22.50
N ASP A 468 37.05 -14.55 23.77
CA ASP A 468 36.72 -13.25 24.35
C ASP A 468 37.94 -12.40 24.74
N ASP A 469 39.15 -12.95 24.52
CA ASP A 469 40.41 -12.37 24.97
C ASP A 469 40.96 -11.25 24.07
N LEU A 470 40.38 -11.04 22.88
CA LEU A 470 40.77 -9.92 22.01
C LEU A 470 40.13 -8.61 22.50
N ARG A 471 40.89 -7.85 23.29
CA ARG A 471 40.53 -6.47 23.65
C ARG A 471 40.59 -5.59 22.41
N VAL A 472 39.43 -5.26 21.84
CA VAL A 472 39.28 -4.30 20.75
C VAL A 472 38.84 -2.95 21.32
N HIS A 473 39.37 -1.85 20.77
CA HIS A 473 38.94 -0.51 21.13
C HIS A 473 37.47 -0.31 20.76
N ARG A 474 36.68 0.18 21.73
CA ARG A 474 35.27 0.54 21.51
C ARG A 474 35.17 2.06 21.51
N TYR A 475 34.56 2.59 20.46
CA TYR A 475 34.25 4.01 20.34
C TYR A 475 32.83 4.26 20.87
N LYS A 476 32.61 5.45 21.41
CA LYS A 476 31.28 5.85 21.91
C LYS A 476 30.35 6.15 20.75
N ASN A 477 30.82 6.96 19.79
CA ASN A 477 30.05 7.44 18.64
C ASN A 477 30.89 7.35 17.37
N ALA A 478 30.24 7.40 16.21
CA ALA A 478 30.92 7.34 14.91
C ALA A 478 31.93 8.47 14.67
N ILE A 479 31.74 9.65 15.26
CA ILE A 479 32.72 10.77 15.17
C ILE A 479 34.05 10.39 15.83
N GLU A 480 34.01 9.73 16.99
CA GLU A 480 35.22 9.32 17.71
C GLU A 480 36.01 8.30 16.89
N GLN A 481 35.29 7.36 16.26
CA GLN A 481 35.86 6.41 15.32
C GLN A 481 36.50 7.13 14.12
N ALA A 482 35.78 8.06 13.49
CA ALA A 482 36.24 8.81 12.33
C ALA A 482 37.55 9.60 12.57
N ILE A 483 37.73 10.14 13.78
CA ILE A 483 38.97 10.86 14.15
C ILE A 483 40.19 9.92 14.15
N VAL A 484 39.99 8.63 14.43
CA VAL A 484 41.06 7.62 14.40
C VAL A 484 41.25 7.11 12.97
N THR A 485 40.19 6.67 12.30
CA THR A 485 40.27 6.08 10.96
C THR A 485 40.75 7.07 9.90
N SER A 486 40.42 8.37 10.03
CA SER A 486 40.88 9.40 9.10
C SER A 486 42.39 9.62 9.09
N LYS A 487 43.11 9.15 10.12
CA LYS A 487 44.58 9.21 10.19
C LYS A 487 45.24 8.03 9.47
N GLU A 488 44.51 6.96 9.23
CA GLU A 488 45.01 5.76 8.57
C GLU A 488 44.99 5.94 7.05
N SER A 489 46.03 5.43 6.37
CA SER A 489 46.08 5.47 4.91
C SER A 489 45.07 4.49 4.32
N LYS A 490 44.17 4.98 3.46
CA LYS A 490 43.14 4.16 2.83
C LYS A 490 43.67 3.49 1.58
N LYS A 491 43.25 2.24 1.39
CA LYS A 491 43.50 1.44 0.19
C LYS A 491 42.86 2.09 -1.05
N PRO A 492 43.49 2.02 -2.23
CA PRO A 492 42.85 2.44 -3.47
C PRO A 492 41.54 1.68 -3.73
N SER A 493 40.69 2.26 -4.56
CA SER A 493 39.41 1.63 -4.90
C SER A 493 39.59 0.44 -5.83
N SER A 494 38.82 -0.62 -5.57
CA SER A 494 38.75 -1.81 -6.43
C SER A 494 37.55 -1.79 -7.37
N LEU A 495 36.56 -0.92 -7.11
CA LEU A 495 35.38 -0.73 -7.94
C LEU A 495 35.23 0.74 -8.33
N SER A 496 34.85 1.00 -9.58
CA SER A 496 34.49 2.33 -10.08
C SER A 496 33.08 2.36 -10.65
N LEU A 497 32.30 3.37 -10.28
CA LEU A 497 30.99 3.63 -10.84
C LEU A 497 30.96 5.03 -11.47
N VAL A 498 30.38 5.15 -12.66
CA VAL A 498 30.28 6.43 -13.38
C VAL A 498 28.82 6.73 -13.69
N CYS A 499 28.34 7.91 -13.30
CA CYS A 499 26.99 8.38 -13.56
C CYS A 499 26.97 9.87 -13.90
N GLY A 500 26.28 10.23 -14.98
CA GLY A 500 26.18 11.61 -15.44
C GLY A 500 25.56 11.69 -16.83
N PRO A 501 25.58 12.88 -17.47
CA PRO A 501 25.17 13.01 -18.86
C PRO A 501 26.13 12.24 -19.78
N ASP A 502 25.66 11.84 -20.97
CA ASP A 502 26.40 10.97 -21.91
C ASP A 502 27.80 11.50 -22.24
N GLY A 503 27.94 12.81 -22.45
CA GLY A 503 29.24 13.43 -22.71
C GLY A 503 30.23 13.34 -21.54
N TYR A 504 29.74 13.30 -20.30
CA TYR A 504 30.58 13.07 -19.12
C TYR A 504 30.99 11.61 -19.00
N ILE A 505 30.06 10.68 -19.23
CA ILE A 505 30.35 9.24 -19.22
C ILE A 505 31.40 8.91 -20.29
N ASP A 506 31.27 9.46 -21.50
CA ASP A 506 32.23 9.25 -22.58
C ASP A 506 33.63 9.78 -22.22
N TYR A 507 33.71 10.96 -21.60
CA TYR A 507 34.98 11.53 -21.14
C TYR A 507 35.68 10.70 -20.06
N VAL A 508 34.92 10.17 -19.08
CA VAL A 508 35.50 9.44 -17.94
C VAL A 508 35.77 7.97 -18.26
N ALA A 509 34.80 7.28 -18.85
CA ALA A 509 34.82 5.82 -19.03
C ALA A 509 34.64 5.37 -20.49
N GLY A 510 34.42 6.29 -21.42
CA GLY A 510 34.07 5.97 -22.81
C GLY A 510 32.58 5.67 -23.01
N ASN A 511 32.11 5.88 -24.25
CA ASN A 511 30.70 5.78 -24.62
C ASN A 511 30.02 4.47 -24.18
N LYS A 512 28.75 4.59 -23.74
CA LYS A 512 27.85 3.47 -23.43
C LYS A 512 26.98 3.20 -24.64
N HIS A 513 26.84 1.94 -25.06
CA HIS A 513 26.01 1.59 -26.21
C HIS A 513 24.54 1.52 -25.78
N ALA A 514 23.92 2.69 -25.61
CA ALA A 514 22.53 2.82 -25.15
C ALA A 514 21.52 2.09 -26.05
N GLU A 515 21.80 1.98 -27.36
CA GLU A 515 20.92 1.30 -28.33
C GLU A 515 20.81 -0.21 -28.09
N VAL A 516 21.90 -0.85 -27.68
CA VAL A 516 21.98 -2.30 -27.41
C VAL A 516 21.85 -2.60 -25.92
N ASN A 517 21.78 -1.55 -25.09
CA ASN A 517 21.80 -1.63 -23.63
C ASN A 517 23.08 -2.32 -23.10
N GLU A 518 24.20 -2.10 -23.78
CA GLU A 518 25.50 -2.66 -23.44
C GLU A 518 26.43 -1.61 -22.83
N GLN A 519 27.29 -2.04 -21.90
CA GLN A 519 28.25 -1.16 -21.22
C GLN A 519 29.31 -0.58 -22.19
N GLY A 520 29.64 -1.29 -23.27
CA GLY A 520 30.73 -0.94 -24.18
C GLY A 520 32.12 -1.06 -23.54
N PRO A 521 33.21 -0.88 -24.31
CA PRO A 521 34.56 -0.92 -23.78
C PRO A 521 34.83 0.28 -22.88
N ILE A 522 35.75 0.12 -21.92
CA ILE A 522 36.22 1.23 -21.10
C ILE A 522 37.37 1.96 -21.81
N LYS A 523 37.20 3.26 -21.93
CA LYS A 523 38.15 4.22 -22.52
C LYS A 523 38.20 5.46 -21.61
N GLY A 524 38.64 6.60 -22.16
CA GLY A 524 38.71 7.85 -21.41
C GLY A 524 39.72 7.79 -20.27
N LEU A 525 39.49 8.60 -19.24
CA LEU A 525 40.40 8.72 -18.09
C LEU A 525 40.60 7.41 -17.33
N LEU A 526 39.55 6.58 -17.21
CA LEU A 526 39.63 5.29 -16.55
C LEU A 526 40.43 4.28 -17.38
N GLY A 527 40.19 4.22 -18.69
CA GLY A 527 40.96 3.36 -19.59
C GLY A 527 42.46 3.69 -19.62
N GLU A 528 42.83 4.97 -19.52
CA GLU A 528 44.24 5.41 -19.41
C GLU A 528 44.94 4.95 -18.11
N LYS A 529 44.16 4.56 -17.10
CA LYS A 529 44.62 4.20 -15.75
C LYS A 529 44.46 2.73 -15.42
N ASP A 530 44.39 1.88 -16.46
CA ASP A 530 44.30 0.43 -16.35
C ASP A 530 42.98 -0.07 -15.71
N TRP A 531 41.89 0.71 -15.79
CA TRP A 531 40.55 0.24 -15.41
C TRP A 531 39.90 -0.57 -16.53
N ASP A 532 39.08 -1.56 -16.18
CA ASP A 532 38.52 -2.55 -17.10
C ASP A 532 37.03 -2.85 -16.83
N ASN A 533 36.41 -3.65 -17.71
CA ASN A 533 34.97 -3.94 -17.65
C ASN A 533 34.60 -4.84 -16.46
N SER A 534 35.58 -5.36 -15.72
CA SER A 534 35.34 -6.16 -14.51
C SER A 534 35.24 -5.29 -13.26
N ASN A 535 35.93 -4.16 -13.23
CA ASN A 535 35.99 -3.26 -12.08
C ASN A 535 35.28 -1.91 -12.29
N THR A 536 34.77 -1.61 -13.47
CA THR A 536 34.09 -0.35 -13.77
C THR A 536 32.70 -0.58 -14.35
N TYR A 537 31.72 0.20 -13.89
CA TYR A 537 30.35 0.16 -14.40
C TYR A 537 29.78 1.56 -14.67
N LYS A 538 29.13 1.72 -15.82
CA LYS A 538 28.50 2.96 -16.28
C LYS A 538 26.99 2.86 -16.02
N LEU A 539 26.49 3.67 -15.10
CA LEU A 539 25.08 3.69 -14.69
C LEU A 539 24.16 4.16 -15.82
#